data_AF-A0A838NH07-F1
#
_entry.id   AF-A0A838NH07-F1
#
_cell.length_a   1.000
_cell.length_b   1.000
_cell.length_c   1.000
_cell.angle_alpha   90.00
_cell.angle_beta   90.00
_cell.angle_gamma   90.00
#
_symmetry.space_group_name_H-M   'P 1'
#
loop_
_entity.id
_entity.type
_entity.pdbx_description
1 polymer ?
#
loop_
_entity_poly.entity_id
_entity_poly.type
_entity_poly.pdbx_seq_one_letter_code
_entity_poly.pdbx_strand_id
1 'polypeptide(L)'
;MTGPATDSVSQSVACAINRAAGGRPIPGNHVTLLIDGPDTYTAMLDLIARASRWIHFENYIIRSDAEGWRFAEALAARAREGIRVRVLYDGMGSVFTSRKLWRSLRRAGVEVRSFHPLRPLSLVTNFSRDHRKLVVADGSAAVLGGLCIGCEWTGDSGGIRPWRDTAVRIDGPASAVLDQAFARTWSVTGGRLPEEEAVGQVTPEGDGEVRVIMGEPGRERAFRVIELLAAGSVERLWITDAY
;
A
#
# COMPACT_ATOMS: atom_id res chain seq x y z
N MET A 1 -18.07 -39.21 3.97
CA MET A 1 -19.41 -38.61 3.77
C MET A 1 -19.49 -37.34 4.60
N THR A 2 -19.08 -36.20 4.03
CA THR A 2 -19.26 -34.85 4.61
C THR A 2 -20.61 -34.33 4.12
N GLY A 3 -21.55 -34.10 5.05
CA GLY A 3 -22.95 -33.80 4.71
C GLY A 3 -23.19 -32.34 4.26
N PRO A 4 -24.37 -32.02 3.70
CA PRO A 4 -24.74 -30.69 3.18
C PRO A 4 -24.75 -29.56 4.22
N ALA A 5 -24.61 -29.86 5.51
CA ALA A 5 -24.58 -28.87 6.60
C ALA A 5 -23.22 -28.15 6.74
N THR A 6 -22.11 -28.78 6.33
CA THR A 6 -20.78 -28.13 6.37
C THR A 6 -20.63 -27.05 5.29
N ASP A 7 -21.32 -27.23 4.17
CA ASP A 7 -21.29 -26.27 3.05
C ASP A 7 -22.10 -25.01 3.36
N SER A 8 -23.23 -25.12 4.07
CA SER A 8 -24.07 -23.96 4.42
C SER A 8 -23.42 -23.05 5.48
N VAL A 9 -22.71 -23.64 6.45
CA VAL A 9 -21.95 -22.89 7.48
C VAL A 9 -20.77 -22.18 6.83
N SER A 10 -20.01 -22.88 5.97
CA SER A 10 -18.86 -22.30 5.25
C SER A 10 -19.29 -21.14 4.35
N GLN A 11 -20.43 -21.27 3.64
CA GLN A 11 -21.02 -20.19 2.85
C GLN A 11 -21.47 -19.01 3.71
N SER A 12 -22.03 -19.27 4.89
CA SER A 12 -22.47 -18.22 5.82
C SER A 12 -21.30 -17.41 6.37
N VAL A 13 -20.19 -18.08 6.74
CA VAL A 13 -18.95 -17.43 7.17
C VAL A 13 -18.33 -16.60 6.04
N ALA A 14 -18.25 -17.15 4.82
CA ALA A 14 -17.76 -16.42 3.66
C ALA A 14 -18.60 -15.16 3.36
N CYS A 15 -19.92 -15.26 3.52
CA CYS A 15 -20.83 -14.11 3.37
C CYS A 15 -20.61 -13.05 4.46
N ALA A 16 -20.41 -13.47 5.71
CA ALA A 16 -20.10 -12.55 6.81
C ALA A 16 -18.79 -11.79 6.55
N ILE A 17 -17.74 -12.50 6.13
CA ILE A 17 -16.44 -11.90 5.79
C ILE A 17 -16.59 -10.90 4.62
N ASN A 18 -17.35 -11.24 3.58
CA ASN A 18 -17.60 -10.33 2.45
C ASN A 18 -18.25 -9.00 2.90
N ARG A 19 -19.24 -9.08 3.79
CA ARG A 19 -19.92 -7.89 4.32
C ARG A 19 -19.00 -7.06 5.22
N ALA A 20 -18.25 -7.71 6.09
CA ALA A 20 -17.30 -7.05 7.00
C ALA A 20 -16.21 -6.31 6.22
N ALA A 21 -15.60 -6.99 5.24
CA ALA A 21 -14.56 -6.43 4.40
C ALA A 21 -15.06 -5.33 3.46
N GLY A 22 -16.35 -5.31 3.12
CA GLY A 22 -16.92 -4.36 2.16
C GLY A 22 -16.67 -4.72 0.70
N GLY A 23 -16.31 -5.98 0.43
CA GLY A 23 -15.97 -6.47 -0.90
C GLY A 23 -15.87 -7.98 -0.96
N ARG A 24 -16.03 -8.53 -2.16
CA ARG A 24 -15.79 -9.96 -2.45
C ARG A 24 -14.31 -10.19 -2.77
N PRO A 25 -13.78 -11.42 -2.66
CA PRO A 25 -12.48 -11.75 -3.21
C PRO A 25 -12.45 -11.44 -4.70
N ILE A 26 -11.28 -11.02 -5.15
CA ILE A 26 -10.95 -10.73 -6.53
C ILE A 26 -10.09 -11.91 -6.98
N PRO A 27 -10.53 -12.72 -7.96
CA PRO A 27 -9.73 -13.82 -8.49
C PRO A 27 -8.66 -13.30 -9.46
N GLY A 28 -7.74 -14.18 -9.86
CA GLY A 28 -6.84 -13.91 -10.97
C GLY A 28 -5.49 -13.27 -10.59
N ASN A 29 -5.07 -13.38 -9.33
CA ASN A 29 -3.87 -12.68 -8.85
C ASN A 29 -2.71 -13.65 -8.61
N HIS A 30 -1.51 -13.19 -8.92
CA HIS A 30 -0.29 -13.76 -8.38
C HIS A 30 0.12 -12.96 -7.13
N VAL A 31 0.33 -13.64 -6.00
CA VAL A 31 0.68 -13.00 -4.74
C VAL A 31 2.01 -13.55 -4.25
N THR A 32 2.98 -12.68 -4.05
CA THR A 32 4.29 -13.02 -3.49
C THR A 32 4.42 -12.42 -2.09
N LEU A 33 4.69 -13.27 -1.10
CA LEU A 33 5.04 -12.82 0.25
C LEU A 33 6.47 -12.25 0.25
N LEU A 34 6.64 -11.07 0.84
CA LEU A 34 7.91 -10.39 0.97
C LEU A 34 8.24 -10.25 2.46
N ILE A 35 9.41 -10.74 2.84
CA ILE A 35 9.84 -10.78 4.24
C ILE A 35 10.92 -9.72 4.43
N ASP A 36 10.70 -8.86 5.41
CA ASP A 36 11.62 -7.79 5.81
C ASP A 36 11.91 -6.74 4.71
N GLY A 37 12.75 -5.76 5.05
CA GLY A 37 13.08 -4.62 4.19
C GLY A 37 13.75 -4.97 2.86
N PRO A 38 14.82 -5.79 2.82
CA PRO A 38 15.56 -6.04 1.59
C PRO A 38 14.71 -6.59 0.43
N ASP A 39 13.89 -7.61 0.68
CA ASP A 39 13.04 -8.22 -0.35
C ASP A 39 11.94 -7.25 -0.79
N THR A 40 11.36 -6.55 0.18
CA THR A 40 10.29 -5.58 -0.08
C THR A 40 10.80 -4.38 -0.89
N TYR A 41 11.94 -3.82 -0.53
CA TYR A 41 12.52 -2.67 -1.23
C TYR A 41 12.97 -3.06 -2.63
N THR A 42 13.52 -4.27 -2.79
CA THR A 42 13.84 -4.81 -4.12
C THR A 42 12.60 -4.91 -4.99
N ALA A 43 11.50 -5.47 -4.47
CA ALA A 43 10.24 -5.58 -5.20
C ALA A 43 9.63 -4.21 -5.53
N MET A 44 9.64 -3.26 -4.60
CA MET A 44 9.14 -1.90 -4.84
C MET A 44 9.95 -1.17 -5.92
N LEU A 45 11.28 -1.27 -5.88
CA LEU A 45 12.16 -0.61 -6.84
C LEU A 45 12.08 -1.26 -8.23
N ASP A 46 11.96 -2.58 -8.32
CA ASP A 46 11.69 -3.30 -9.57
C ASP A 46 10.36 -2.86 -10.18
N LEU A 47 9.31 -2.76 -9.36
CA LEU A 47 7.99 -2.29 -9.81
C LEU A 47 8.06 -0.85 -10.34
N ILE A 48 8.74 0.06 -9.64
CA ILE A 48 8.98 1.44 -10.08
C ILE A 48 9.73 1.46 -11.42
N ALA A 49 10.78 0.65 -11.55
CA ALA A 49 11.60 0.60 -12.76
C ALA A 49 10.82 0.12 -14.00
N ARG A 50 9.86 -0.79 -13.84
CA ARG A 50 9.07 -1.39 -14.93
C ARG A 50 7.82 -0.59 -15.32
N ALA A 51 7.41 0.38 -14.52
CA ALA A 51 6.21 1.17 -14.78
C ALA A 51 6.26 1.88 -16.14
N SER A 52 5.18 1.77 -16.91
CA SER A 52 5.11 2.22 -18.31
C SER A 52 4.20 3.42 -18.54
N ARG A 53 3.25 3.69 -17.64
CA ARG A 53 2.26 4.78 -17.76
C ARG A 53 2.27 5.68 -16.54
N TRP A 54 2.13 5.10 -15.34
CA TRP A 54 2.15 5.85 -14.09
C TRP A 54 2.65 5.05 -12.89
N ILE A 55 3.10 5.79 -11.89
CA ILE A 55 3.46 5.28 -10.57
C ILE A 55 2.70 6.09 -9.52
N HIS A 56 1.99 5.37 -8.66
CA HIS A 56 1.36 5.90 -7.47
C HIS A 56 2.09 5.38 -6.24
N PHE A 57 2.75 6.29 -5.52
CA PHE A 57 3.56 5.98 -4.36
C PHE A 57 2.98 6.68 -3.13
N GLU A 58 2.62 5.92 -2.11
CA GLU A 58 2.02 6.37 -0.86
C GLU A 58 2.78 5.79 0.32
N ASN A 59 3.23 6.65 1.25
CA ASN A 59 3.90 6.17 2.45
C ASN A 59 3.73 7.11 3.66
N TYR A 60 3.63 6.53 4.84
CA TYR A 60 3.54 7.26 6.10
C TYR A 60 4.86 7.98 6.44
N ILE A 61 5.99 7.25 6.46
CA ILE A 61 7.32 7.80 6.75
C ILE A 61 8.20 7.67 5.51
N ILE A 62 8.81 8.78 5.10
CA ILE A 62 9.90 8.79 4.13
C ILE A 62 11.10 9.46 4.78
N ARG A 63 12.15 8.71 5.13
CA ARG A 63 13.37 9.31 5.68
C ARG A 63 14.14 10.10 4.61
N SER A 64 15.07 10.95 5.04
CA SER A 64 16.05 11.61 4.15
C SER A 64 17.44 11.00 4.33
N ASP A 65 17.49 9.68 4.49
CA ASP A 65 18.69 8.85 4.58
C ASP A 65 18.98 8.18 3.22
N ALA A 66 19.87 7.17 3.22
CA ALA A 66 20.28 6.50 2.00
C ALA A 66 19.10 5.83 1.26
N GLU A 67 18.21 5.14 1.97
CA GLU A 67 17.05 4.49 1.34
C GLU A 67 16.00 5.52 0.88
N GLY A 68 15.75 6.56 1.69
CA GLY A 68 14.89 7.67 1.27
C GLY A 68 15.35 8.33 -0.03
N TRP A 69 16.65 8.60 -0.16
CA TRP A 69 17.22 9.15 -1.39
C TRP A 69 17.22 8.15 -2.54
N ARG A 70 17.44 6.87 -2.29
CA ARG A 70 17.38 5.81 -3.30
C ARG A 70 16.00 5.73 -3.95
N PHE A 71 14.93 5.71 -3.15
CA PHE A 71 13.56 5.75 -3.66
C PHE A 71 13.27 7.07 -4.38
N ALA A 72 13.72 8.19 -3.84
CA ALA A 72 13.50 9.50 -4.46
C ALA A 72 14.16 9.59 -5.86
N GLU A 73 15.38 9.08 -6.01
CA GLU A 73 16.08 9.05 -7.30
C GLU A 73 15.43 8.09 -8.30
N ALA A 74 14.97 6.91 -7.85
CA ALA A 74 14.24 5.97 -8.72
C ALA A 74 12.96 6.59 -9.27
N LEU A 75 12.14 7.21 -8.40
CA LEU A 75 10.91 7.91 -8.80
C LEU A 75 11.20 9.10 -9.72
N ALA A 76 12.22 9.90 -9.40
CA ALA A 76 12.65 11.03 -10.21
C ALA A 76 13.15 10.60 -11.60
N ALA A 77 13.85 9.45 -11.70
CA ALA A 77 14.30 8.91 -12.97
C ALA A 77 13.12 8.57 -13.89
N ARG A 78 12.11 7.87 -13.38
CA ARG A 78 10.89 7.55 -14.16
C ARG A 78 10.13 8.80 -14.60
N ALA A 79 10.03 9.80 -13.72
CA ALA A 79 9.41 11.08 -14.08
C ALA A 79 10.15 11.81 -15.22
N ARG A 80 11.49 11.79 -15.21
CA ARG A 80 12.30 12.36 -16.30
C ARG A 80 12.14 11.62 -17.62
N GLU A 81 11.80 10.33 -17.58
CA GLU A 81 11.46 9.53 -18.76
C GLU A 81 10.02 9.75 -19.26
N GLY A 82 9.25 10.64 -18.61
CA GLY A 82 7.88 10.97 -19.00
C GLY A 82 6.81 10.10 -18.35
N ILE A 83 7.17 9.18 -17.45
CA ILE A 83 6.20 8.43 -16.65
C ILE A 83 5.52 9.37 -15.66
N ARG A 84 4.20 9.28 -15.50
CA ARG A 84 3.46 10.09 -14.53
C ARG A 84 3.73 9.55 -13.13
N VAL A 85 4.45 10.31 -12.30
CA VAL A 85 4.80 9.86 -10.94
C VAL A 85 4.13 10.73 -9.90
N ARG A 86 3.40 10.10 -8.99
CA ARG A 86 2.74 10.77 -7.87
C ARG A 86 3.20 10.20 -6.54
N VAL A 87 3.62 11.10 -5.67
CA VAL A 87 4.03 10.79 -4.30
C VAL A 87 3.08 11.44 -3.33
N LEU A 88 2.40 10.61 -2.54
CA LEU A 88 1.60 11.02 -1.41
C LEU A 88 2.32 10.62 -0.13
N TYR A 89 2.54 11.58 0.76
CA TYR A 89 3.17 11.32 2.04
C TYR A 89 2.34 11.87 3.20
N ASP A 90 2.42 11.21 4.35
CA ASP A 90 1.77 11.68 5.56
C ASP A 90 2.53 12.86 6.18
N GLY A 91 1.85 13.99 6.38
CA GLY A 91 2.44 15.20 6.96
C GLY A 91 2.98 15.05 8.39
N MET A 92 2.45 14.13 9.20
CA MET A 92 2.97 13.85 10.54
C MET A 92 4.13 12.85 10.49
N GLY A 93 3.94 11.71 9.84
CA GLY A 93 4.97 10.66 9.72
C GLY A 93 6.25 11.18 9.04
N SER A 94 6.11 12.10 8.08
CA SER A 94 7.23 12.65 7.31
C SER A 94 7.62 14.08 7.72
N VAL A 95 7.33 14.50 8.96
CA VAL A 95 7.69 15.84 9.47
C VAL A 95 9.20 16.10 9.45
N PHE A 96 10.01 15.06 9.62
CA PHE A 96 11.47 15.13 9.61
C PHE A 96 12.10 14.93 8.22
N THR A 97 11.30 14.70 7.19
CA THR A 97 11.82 14.55 5.83
C THR A 97 12.29 15.91 5.30
N SER A 98 13.50 15.93 4.75
CA SER A 98 14.13 17.16 4.32
C SER A 98 13.36 17.83 3.18
N ARG A 99 13.25 19.17 3.25
CA ARG A 99 12.75 19.98 2.12
C ARG A 99 13.59 19.80 0.85
N LYS A 100 14.85 19.32 0.97
CA LYS A 100 15.72 19.05 -0.17
C LYS A 100 15.18 17.86 -0.98
N LEU A 101 14.81 16.76 -0.33
CA LEU A 101 14.23 15.58 -0.96
C LEU A 101 12.96 15.95 -1.75
N TRP A 102 12.01 16.62 -1.09
CA TRP A 102 10.76 17.04 -1.75
C TRP A 102 10.97 17.99 -2.93
N ARG A 103 11.93 18.91 -2.84
CA ARG A 103 12.28 19.79 -3.95
C ARG A 103 12.93 19.03 -5.09
N SER A 104 13.75 18.02 -4.80
CA SER A 104 14.39 17.18 -5.83
C SER A 104 13.32 16.47 -6.68
N LEU A 105 12.37 15.79 -6.03
CA LEU A 105 11.26 15.11 -6.69
C LEU A 105 10.45 16.06 -7.57
N ARG A 106 10.01 17.20 -7.03
CA ARG A 106 9.22 18.19 -7.80
C ARG A 106 9.98 18.73 -9.01
N ARG A 107 11.29 18.99 -8.89
CA ARG A 107 12.10 19.44 -10.02
C ARG A 107 12.26 18.39 -11.11
N ALA A 108 12.16 17.11 -10.77
CA ALA A 108 12.19 16.02 -11.72
C ALA A 108 10.84 15.76 -12.43
N GLY A 109 9.78 16.52 -12.08
CA GLY A 109 8.44 16.35 -12.64
C GLY A 109 7.50 15.47 -11.81
N VAL A 110 7.93 15.03 -10.62
CA VAL A 110 7.07 14.24 -9.72
C VAL A 110 6.01 15.14 -9.06
N GLU A 111 4.75 14.73 -9.10
CA GLU A 111 3.69 15.36 -8.33
C GLU A 111 3.78 14.92 -6.87
N VAL A 112 4.12 15.84 -5.96
CA VAL A 112 4.32 15.53 -4.54
C VAL A 112 3.28 16.25 -3.68
N ARG A 113 2.42 15.49 -2.99
CA ARG A 113 1.38 16.00 -2.10
C ARG A 113 1.52 15.46 -0.68
N SER A 114 1.08 16.26 0.29
CA SER A 114 1.04 15.90 1.70
C SER A 114 -0.40 15.59 2.11
N PHE A 115 -0.63 14.41 2.67
CA PHE A 115 -1.86 14.10 3.37
C PHE A 115 -1.86 14.82 4.73
N HIS A 116 -2.92 15.59 4.99
CA HIS A 116 -3.10 16.41 6.21
C HIS A 116 -1.79 17.03 6.74
N PRO A 117 -1.22 18.05 6.08
CA PRO A 117 -0.07 18.76 6.63
C PRO A 117 -0.40 19.32 8.01
N LEU A 118 0.54 19.24 8.95
CA LEU A 118 0.32 19.70 10.33
C LEU A 118 -0.07 21.18 10.34
N ARG A 119 -1.22 21.49 10.94
CA ARG A 119 -1.74 22.86 11.09
C ARG A 119 -2.01 23.14 12.57
N PRO A 120 -1.53 24.27 13.14
CA PRO A 120 -1.64 24.56 14.58
C PRO A 120 -3.07 24.55 15.15
N LEU A 121 -4.08 24.81 14.32
CA LEU A 121 -5.47 25.00 14.74
C LEU A 121 -6.44 23.91 14.20
N SER A 122 -5.94 22.78 13.68
CA SER A 122 -6.80 21.75 13.09
C SER A 122 -6.64 20.39 13.76
N LEU A 123 -7.27 20.21 14.93
CA LEU A 123 -7.20 18.97 15.70
C LEU A 123 -7.69 17.75 14.89
N VAL A 124 -8.83 17.86 14.20
CA VAL A 124 -9.41 16.74 13.44
C VAL A 124 -8.47 16.25 12.33
N THR A 125 -7.86 17.15 11.56
CA THR A 125 -6.94 16.76 10.48
C THR A 125 -5.59 16.29 11.01
N ASN A 126 -5.16 16.79 12.16
CA ASN A 126 -3.92 16.34 12.80
C ASN A 126 -4.04 14.88 13.30
N PHE A 127 -5.22 14.42 13.74
CA PHE A 127 -5.43 13.04 14.22
C PHE A 127 -5.85 12.04 13.13
N SER A 128 -6.42 12.50 12.02
CA SER A 128 -6.65 11.64 10.85
C SER A 128 -5.37 11.53 10.04
N ARG A 129 -4.69 10.38 10.10
CA ARG A 129 -3.43 10.14 9.37
C ARG A 129 -3.61 9.09 8.28
N ASP A 130 -2.82 9.20 7.22
CA ASP A 130 -2.72 8.16 6.21
C ASP A 130 -1.54 7.25 6.54
N HIS A 131 -1.85 6.10 7.13
CA HIS A 131 -0.83 5.15 7.59
C HIS A 131 -0.53 4.06 6.56
N ARG A 132 -1.02 4.17 5.32
CA ARG A 132 -0.75 3.18 4.28
C ARG A 132 0.69 3.29 3.75
N LYS A 133 1.19 2.15 3.28
CA LYS A 133 2.44 2.04 2.52
C LYS A 133 2.12 1.21 1.29
N LEU A 134 2.13 1.87 0.15
CA LEU A 134 1.63 1.33 -1.10
C LEU A 134 2.43 1.92 -2.25
N VAL A 135 2.88 1.06 -3.15
CA VAL A 135 3.29 1.46 -4.49
C VAL A 135 2.45 0.68 -5.49
N VAL A 136 1.89 1.38 -6.47
CA VAL A 136 1.17 0.79 -7.60
C VAL A 136 1.79 1.31 -8.89
N ALA A 137 2.04 0.41 -9.84
CA ALA A 137 2.43 0.76 -11.19
C ALA A 137 1.33 0.34 -12.16
N ASP A 138 0.93 1.29 -13.02
CA ASP A 138 0.01 1.09 -14.13
C ASP A 138 -1.35 0.47 -13.77
N GLY A 139 -1.70 0.40 -12.48
CA GLY A 139 -2.89 -0.28 -11.97
C GLY A 139 -2.88 -1.81 -12.09
N SER A 140 -1.79 -2.43 -12.56
CA SER A 140 -1.70 -3.88 -12.78
C SER A 140 -0.83 -4.62 -11.76
N ALA A 141 0.09 -3.91 -11.10
CA ALA A 141 0.94 -4.48 -10.07
C ALA A 141 1.12 -3.52 -8.89
N ALA A 142 1.17 -4.07 -7.69
CA ALA A 142 1.26 -3.31 -6.45
C ALA A 142 2.13 -4.01 -5.41
N VAL A 143 2.81 -3.22 -4.56
CA VAL A 143 3.44 -3.70 -3.32
C VAL A 143 2.88 -2.92 -2.14
N LEU A 144 2.48 -3.64 -1.09
CA LEU A 144 1.92 -3.06 0.14
C LEU A 144 2.32 -3.89 1.36
N GLY A 145 2.44 -3.23 2.52
CA GLY A 145 2.84 -3.87 3.78
C GLY A 145 3.01 -2.88 4.92
N GLY A 146 3.73 -3.29 5.97
CA GLY A 146 4.02 -2.44 7.14
C GLY A 146 5.18 -1.47 6.95
N LEU A 147 6.01 -1.66 5.90
CA LEU A 147 7.29 -0.98 5.78
C LEU A 147 7.17 0.46 5.31
N CYS A 148 7.72 1.38 6.10
CA CYS A 148 7.98 2.73 5.60
C CYS A 148 9.31 2.77 4.83
N ILE A 149 9.74 3.96 4.39
CA ILE A 149 11.03 4.15 3.72
C ILE A 149 12.05 4.73 4.68
N GLY A 150 13.09 3.95 5.00
CA GLY A 150 14.22 4.36 5.82
C GLY A 150 15.23 3.22 6.04
N CYS A 151 16.44 3.56 6.47
CA CYS A 151 17.50 2.58 6.73
C CYS A 151 17.17 1.61 7.88
N GLU A 152 16.18 1.92 8.73
CA GLU A 152 15.77 1.04 9.83
C GLU A 152 15.25 -0.33 9.34
N TRP A 153 14.67 -0.40 8.13
CA TRP A 153 14.13 -1.65 7.56
C TRP A 153 15.18 -2.48 6.80
N THR A 154 16.23 -1.87 6.29
CA THR A 154 17.32 -2.58 5.60
C THR A 154 18.52 -2.86 6.50
N GLY A 155 18.56 -2.25 7.68
CA GLY A 155 19.75 -2.23 8.53
C GLY A 155 20.78 -1.25 8.00
N ASP A 156 21.70 -0.83 8.85
CA ASP A 156 22.78 0.09 8.48
C ASP A 156 24.17 -0.51 8.69
N SER A 157 25.17 0.21 8.20
CA SER A 157 26.59 -0.11 8.41
C SER A 157 27.07 0.10 9.85
N GLY A 158 26.20 0.55 10.76
CA GLY A 158 26.46 0.77 12.19
C GLY A 158 26.18 -0.47 13.06
N GLY A 159 25.77 -1.59 12.46
CA GLY A 159 25.51 -2.84 13.16
C GLY A 159 24.09 -2.95 13.74
N ILE A 160 23.17 -2.06 13.34
CA ILE A 160 21.76 -2.15 13.72
C ILE A 160 21.08 -3.22 12.87
N ARG A 161 20.44 -4.20 13.52
CA ARG A 161 19.66 -5.21 12.81
C ARG A 161 18.42 -4.58 12.15
N PRO A 162 18.05 -5.02 10.94
CA PRO A 162 16.86 -4.52 10.26
C PRO A 162 15.60 -4.79 11.10
N TRP A 163 14.65 -3.87 11.03
CA TRP A 163 13.30 -4.10 11.54
C TRP A 163 12.61 -5.19 10.73
N ARG A 164 12.06 -6.16 11.46
CA ARG A 164 11.26 -7.23 10.88
C ARG A 164 9.90 -6.68 10.50
N ASP A 165 9.46 -6.97 9.28
CA ASP A 165 8.17 -6.52 8.76
C ASP A 165 7.70 -7.46 7.63
N THR A 166 6.45 -7.31 7.22
CA THR A 166 5.83 -8.16 6.19
C THR A 166 5.16 -7.29 5.13
N ALA A 167 5.40 -7.63 3.87
CA ALA A 167 4.68 -7.05 2.73
C ALA A 167 4.25 -8.15 1.76
N VAL A 168 3.45 -7.76 0.78
CA VAL A 168 3.10 -8.60 -0.36
C VAL A 168 3.26 -7.81 -1.65
N ARG A 169 3.72 -8.49 -2.70
CA ARG A 169 3.55 -8.06 -4.08
C ARG A 169 2.33 -8.75 -4.66
N ILE A 170 1.52 -7.98 -5.37
CA ILE A 170 0.33 -8.46 -6.08
C ILE A 170 0.47 -8.06 -7.53
N ASP A 171 0.41 -9.04 -8.41
CA ASP A 171 0.28 -8.85 -9.86
C ASP A 171 -1.11 -9.37 -10.26
N GLY A 172 -1.92 -8.55 -10.93
CA GLY A 172 -3.27 -8.90 -11.35
C GLY A 172 -4.38 -7.96 -10.86
N PRO A 173 -5.66 -8.36 -11.01
CA PRO A 173 -6.81 -7.45 -10.89
C PRO A 173 -6.99 -6.74 -9.53
N ALA A 174 -6.48 -7.30 -8.43
CA ALA A 174 -6.56 -6.64 -7.13
C ALA A 174 -5.70 -5.36 -7.04
N SER A 175 -4.65 -5.24 -7.87
CA SER A 175 -3.84 -4.03 -7.99
C SER A 175 -4.65 -2.83 -8.48
N ALA A 176 -5.67 -3.06 -9.32
CA ALA A 176 -6.57 -2.00 -9.79
C ALA A 176 -7.38 -1.40 -8.63
N VAL A 177 -7.79 -2.22 -7.67
CA VAL A 177 -8.53 -1.76 -6.48
C VAL A 177 -7.60 -0.99 -5.55
N LEU A 178 -6.33 -1.39 -5.43
CA LEU A 178 -5.32 -0.65 -4.69
C LEU A 178 -5.02 0.72 -5.35
N ASP A 179 -4.97 0.77 -6.69
CA ASP A 179 -4.82 2.03 -7.43
C ASP A 179 -6.00 2.99 -7.15
N GLN A 180 -7.22 2.47 -7.15
CA GLN A 180 -8.41 3.24 -6.76
C GLN A 180 -8.36 3.71 -5.30
N ALA A 181 -7.81 2.89 -4.39
CA ALA A 181 -7.61 3.28 -3.00
C ALA A 181 -6.62 4.46 -2.88
N PHE A 182 -5.53 4.44 -3.64
CA PHE A 182 -4.64 5.60 -3.77
C PHE A 182 -5.38 6.82 -4.32
N ALA A 183 -6.12 6.67 -5.42
CA ALA A 183 -6.85 7.76 -6.07
C ALA A 183 -7.84 8.47 -5.11
N ARG A 184 -8.53 7.70 -4.25
CA ARG A 184 -9.43 8.23 -3.23
C ARG A 184 -8.68 9.13 -2.24
N THR A 185 -7.55 8.68 -1.73
CA THR A 185 -6.77 9.45 -0.74
C THR A 185 -6.07 10.64 -1.38
N TRP A 186 -5.57 10.48 -2.62
CA TRP A 186 -5.07 11.58 -3.43
C TRP A 186 -6.12 12.69 -3.57
N SER A 187 -7.39 12.34 -3.78
CA SER A 187 -8.48 13.31 -3.94
C SER A 187 -8.70 14.21 -2.71
N VAL A 188 -8.44 13.68 -1.50
CA VAL A 188 -8.53 14.44 -0.24
C VAL A 188 -7.51 15.58 -0.20
N THR A 189 -6.40 15.47 -0.94
CA THR A 189 -5.34 16.49 -0.98
C THR A 189 -5.54 17.58 -2.02
N GLY A 190 -6.68 17.61 -2.73
CA GLY A 190 -7.07 18.71 -3.62
C GLY A 190 -6.89 18.45 -5.10
N GLY A 191 -7.49 17.38 -5.62
CA GLY A 191 -7.61 17.13 -7.07
C GLY A 191 -7.83 15.65 -7.38
N ARG A 192 -8.55 15.34 -8.45
CA ARG A 192 -8.75 13.95 -8.90
C ARG A 192 -7.66 13.53 -9.88
N LEU A 193 -7.42 12.23 -9.97
CA LEU A 193 -6.65 11.68 -11.08
C LEU A 193 -7.46 11.87 -12.39
N PRO A 194 -6.79 12.15 -13.53
CA PRO A 194 -7.45 12.19 -14.83
C PRO A 194 -8.19 10.88 -15.15
N GLU A 195 -9.36 10.97 -15.79
CA GLU A 195 -10.15 9.79 -16.15
C GLU A 195 -9.43 8.87 -17.15
N GLU A 196 -8.57 9.42 -17.99
CA GLU A 196 -7.72 8.66 -18.92
C GLU A 196 -6.70 7.75 -18.21
N GLU A 197 -6.46 7.98 -16.92
CA GLU A 197 -5.61 7.15 -16.06
C GLU A 197 -6.42 6.13 -15.25
N ALA A 198 -7.72 6.00 -15.53
CA ALA A 198 -8.51 4.94 -14.95
C ALA A 198 -7.96 3.57 -15.39
N VAL A 199 -7.78 2.68 -14.41
CA VAL A 199 -7.36 1.32 -14.68
C VAL A 199 -8.42 0.63 -15.55
N GLY A 200 -8.01 0.19 -16.74
CA GLY A 200 -8.83 -0.63 -17.62
C GLY A 200 -8.96 -2.07 -17.11
N GLN A 201 -9.27 -3.00 -18.00
CA GLN A 201 -9.23 -4.43 -17.66
C GLN A 201 -7.78 -4.85 -17.39
N VAL A 202 -7.54 -5.44 -16.22
CA VAL A 202 -6.24 -6.00 -15.84
C VAL A 202 -6.26 -7.49 -16.13
N THR A 203 -5.22 -7.96 -16.83
CA THR A 203 -5.04 -9.38 -17.14
C THR A 203 -4.84 -10.19 -15.85
N PRO A 204 -5.51 -11.34 -15.68
CA PRO A 204 -5.18 -12.27 -14.62
C PRO A 204 -3.74 -12.80 -14.74
N GLU A 205 -3.00 -12.78 -13.65
CA GLU A 205 -1.58 -13.21 -13.60
C GLU A 205 -1.38 -14.48 -12.73
N GLY A 206 -2.46 -15.00 -12.14
CA GLY A 206 -2.43 -16.20 -11.30
C GLY A 206 -3.83 -16.70 -10.96
N ASP A 207 -3.91 -17.67 -10.04
CA ASP A 207 -5.14 -18.28 -9.55
C ASP A 207 -5.55 -17.82 -8.14
N GLY A 208 -4.75 -16.91 -7.55
CA GLY A 208 -4.98 -16.40 -6.20
C GLY A 208 -6.20 -15.49 -6.09
N GLU A 209 -6.98 -15.71 -5.03
CA GLU A 209 -8.06 -14.83 -4.63
C GLU A 209 -7.59 -13.81 -3.58
N VAL A 210 -7.70 -12.52 -3.90
CA VAL A 210 -7.30 -11.42 -3.03
C VAL A 210 -8.51 -10.61 -2.61
N ARG A 211 -8.65 -10.33 -1.32
CA ARG A 211 -9.62 -9.36 -0.83
C ARG A 211 -8.90 -8.13 -0.31
N VAL A 212 -9.11 -7.00 -0.98
CA VAL A 212 -8.60 -5.70 -0.53
C VAL A 212 -9.53 -5.12 0.52
N ILE A 213 -9.00 -4.82 1.71
CA ILE A 213 -9.75 -4.18 2.80
C ILE A 213 -9.23 -2.76 2.94
N MET A 214 -10.04 -1.79 2.54
CA MET A 214 -9.69 -0.38 2.69
C MET A 214 -9.97 0.08 4.12
N GLY A 215 -8.94 0.62 4.77
CA GLY A 215 -9.08 1.31 6.05
C GLY A 215 -9.86 2.60 5.85
N GLU A 216 -10.99 2.74 6.56
CA GLU A 216 -11.80 3.95 6.57
C GLU A 216 -12.07 4.37 8.02
N PRO A 217 -11.92 5.67 8.36
CA PRO A 217 -12.23 6.15 9.70
C PRO A 217 -13.65 5.74 10.13
N GLY A 218 -13.75 5.14 11.32
CA GLY A 218 -15.03 4.74 11.93
C GLY A 218 -15.68 3.47 11.35
N ARG A 219 -15.06 2.76 10.40
CA ARG A 219 -15.63 1.52 9.84
C ARG A 219 -15.03 0.21 10.36
N GLU A 220 -13.81 0.25 10.90
CA GLU A 220 -13.14 -0.90 11.56
C GLU A 220 -13.19 -2.22 10.75
N ARG A 221 -13.18 -2.13 9.41
CA ARG A 221 -13.38 -3.30 8.52
C ARG A 221 -12.32 -4.37 8.73
N ALA A 222 -11.06 -3.96 8.80
CA ALA A 222 -9.93 -4.87 9.00
C ALA A 222 -10.07 -5.64 10.33
N PHE A 223 -10.40 -4.94 11.41
CA PHE A 223 -10.62 -5.54 12.73
C PHE A 223 -11.71 -6.62 12.69
N ARG A 224 -12.89 -6.29 12.14
CA ARG A 224 -14.01 -7.25 12.03
C ARG A 224 -13.66 -8.47 11.19
N VAL A 225 -12.89 -8.29 10.11
CA VAL A 225 -12.45 -9.41 9.28
C VAL A 225 -11.48 -10.31 10.05
N ILE A 226 -10.52 -9.72 10.78
CA ILE A 226 -9.58 -10.47 11.62
C ILE A 226 -10.33 -11.27 12.70
N GLU A 227 -11.32 -10.67 13.37
CA GLU A 227 -12.16 -11.37 14.36
C GLU A 227 -12.90 -12.56 13.75
N LEU A 228 -13.50 -12.38 12.56
CA LEU A 228 -14.20 -13.47 11.86
C LEU A 228 -13.24 -14.58 11.41
N LEU A 229 -12.03 -14.22 10.95
CA LEU A 229 -10.99 -15.20 10.60
C LEU A 229 -10.49 -15.95 11.84
N ALA A 230 -10.32 -15.26 12.96
CA ALA A 230 -9.92 -15.87 14.22
C ALA A 230 -10.99 -16.82 14.76
N ALA A 231 -12.26 -16.40 14.75
CA ALA A 231 -13.39 -17.24 15.16
C ALA A 231 -13.62 -18.44 14.23
N GLY A 232 -13.27 -18.31 12.95
CA GLY A 232 -13.38 -19.38 11.95
C GLY A 232 -12.16 -20.29 11.85
N SER A 233 -11.05 -19.99 12.52
CA SER A 233 -9.82 -20.78 12.47
C SER A 233 -9.98 -22.09 13.24
N VAL A 234 -9.84 -23.22 12.55
CA VAL A 234 -10.06 -24.55 13.12
C VAL A 234 -8.80 -25.25 13.63
N GLU A 235 -7.62 -24.86 13.13
CA GLU A 235 -6.35 -25.49 13.51
C GLU A 235 -5.37 -24.52 14.15
N ARG A 236 -4.91 -23.51 13.41
CA ARG A 236 -3.85 -22.59 13.83
C ARG A 236 -4.07 -21.21 13.23
N LEU A 237 -3.86 -20.18 14.04
CA LEU A 237 -3.80 -18.78 13.63
C LEU A 237 -2.42 -18.23 13.99
N TRP A 238 -1.65 -17.79 12.98
CA TRP A 238 -0.37 -17.12 13.18
C TRP A 238 -0.58 -15.62 13.05
N ILE A 239 -0.26 -14.88 14.12
CA ILE A 239 -0.38 -13.43 14.14
C ILE A 239 1.01 -12.83 14.25
N THR A 240 1.31 -11.91 13.34
CA THR A 240 2.46 -11.02 13.43
C THR A 240 1.91 -9.61 13.29
N ASP A 241 1.93 -8.85 14.38
CA ASP A 241 1.46 -7.47 14.42
C ASP A 241 2.42 -6.64 15.28
N ALA A 242 2.46 -5.34 15.04
CA ALA A 242 3.24 -4.41 15.84
C ALA A 242 2.55 -4.08 17.19
N TYR A 243 1.22 -4.23 17.26
CA TYR A 243 0.39 -3.90 18.43
C TYR A 243 -0.79 -4.86 18.60
#